data_AF-U5D0U6-F1
#
_entry.id   AF-U5D0U6-F1
#
_cell.length_a   1.000
_cell.length_b   1.000
_cell.length_c   1.000
_cell.angle_alpha   90.00
_cell.angle_beta   90.00
_cell.angle_gamma   90.00
#
_symmetry.space_group_name_H-M   'P 1'
#
loop_
_entity.id
_entity.type
_entity.pdbx_description
1 polymer ?
#
loop_
_entity_poly.entity_id
_entity_poly.type
_entity_poly.pdbx_seq_one_letter_code
_entity_poly.pdbx_strand_id
1 'polypeptide(L)'
;MNLIHYLKPLPKEESWELFCRKAFVNSNGRCPKNMADISHQIAQGCCGLPLALVVVGGDVKISDILSLSYIDLPYYLKPCVLYLYVYPKDFMIRRTILVQLWLAEGFIEKRGDETLEDVAEDNFEGLVSRNILQVENMSLRERIKPCVVHDLLHDLVIAKAKEENFLGVIAG
;
A
#
# COMPACT_ATOMS: atom_id res chain seq x y z
N MET A 1 20.36 7.64 16.39
CA MET A 1 20.34 8.37 15.10
C MET A 1 19.68 7.47 14.08
N ASN A 2 18.37 7.63 13.86
CA ASN A 2 17.65 6.85 12.84
C ASN A 2 17.82 7.56 11.50
N LEU A 3 18.65 6.99 10.63
CA LEU A 3 18.79 7.44 9.25
C LEU A 3 17.58 6.88 8.47
N ILE A 4 16.54 7.68 8.31
CA ILE A 4 15.43 7.33 7.40
C ILE A 4 16.02 7.25 5.99
N HIS A 5 16.19 6.03 5.48
CA HIS A 5 16.63 5.78 4.12
C HIS A 5 15.42 5.88 3.19
N TYR A 6 15.25 7.05 2.58
CA TYR A 6 14.33 7.20 1.46
C TYR A 6 14.83 6.34 0.30
N LEU A 7 14.10 5.27 -0.02
CA LEU A 7 14.34 4.48 -1.22
C LEU A 7 14.08 5.38 -2.42
N LYS A 8 15.15 5.75 -3.14
CA LYS A 8 15.03 6.46 -4.40
C LYS A 8 14.39 5.52 -5.42
N PRO A 9 13.43 6.00 -6.23
CA PRO A 9 12.93 5.24 -7.36
C PRO A 9 14.08 4.78 -8.26
N LEU A 10 14.06 3.52 -8.69
CA LEU A 10 15.05 3.00 -9.61
C LEU A 10 14.91 3.67 -10.99
N PRO A 11 16.02 3.91 -11.70
CA PRO A 11 15.98 4.28 -13.11
C PRO A 11 15.15 3.29 -13.94
N LYS A 12 14.62 3.73 -15.09
CA LYS A 12 13.71 2.91 -15.92
C LYS A 12 14.38 1.62 -16.37
N GLU A 13 15.66 1.69 -16.71
CA GLU A 13 16.46 0.58 -17.18
C GLU A 13 16.70 -0.45 -16.06
N GLU A 14 17.01 0.03 -14.85
CA GLU A 14 17.19 -0.82 -13.67
C GLU A 14 15.87 -1.44 -13.20
N SER A 15 14.77 -0.68 -13.29
CA SER A 15 13.42 -1.18 -13.01
C SER A 15 13.02 -2.28 -13.99
N TRP A 16 13.37 -2.11 -15.28
CA TRP A 16 13.16 -3.09 -16.32
C TRP A 16 13.99 -4.37 -16.10
N GLU A 17 15.27 -4.23 -15.77
CA GLU A 17 16.14 -5.37 -15.47
C GLU A 17 15.65 -6.13 -14.24
N LEU A 18 15.30 -5.41 -13.17
CA LEU A 18 14.77 -6.00 -11.94
C LEU A 18 13.45 -6.75 -12.20
N PHE A 19 12.55 -6.14 -12.98
CA PHE A 19 11.32 -6.77 -13.44
C PHE A 19 11.65 -8.05 -14.19
N CYS A 20 12.49 -7.98 -15.21
CA CYS A 20 12.80 -9.12 -16.05
C CYS A 20 13.40 -10.28 -15.25
N ARG A 21 14.35 -9.99 -14.35
CA ARG A 21 14.98 -10.97 -13.49
C ARG A 21 14.00 -11.67 -12.55
N LYS A 22 12.95 -10.98 -12.08
CA LYS A 22 12.00 -11.50 -11.08
C LYS A 22 10.76 -12.13 -11.72
N ALA A 23 10.24 -11.52 -12.78
CA ALA A 23 9.10 -11.99 -13.55
C ALA A 23 9.43 -13.22 -14.41
N PHE A 24 10.67 -13.31 -14.92
CA PHE A 24 11.07 -14.38 -15.84
C PHE A 24 12.18 -15.25 -15.27
N VAL A 25 12.12 -15.59 -13.96
CA VAL A 25 13.12 -16.45 -13.30
C VAL A 25 13.30 -17.77 -14.06
N ASN A 26 12.20 -18.38 -14.51
CA ASN A 26 12.20 -19.64 -15.27
C ASN A 26 12.65 -19.48 -16.74
N SER A 27 12.94 -18.25 -17.18
CA SER A 27 13.47 -17.95 -18.51
C SER A 27 14.80 -17.18 -18.41
N ASN A 28 15.56 -17.39 -17.34
CA ASN A 28 16.84 -16.73 -17.06
C ASN A 28 16.75 -15.20 -17.12
N GLY A 29 15.66 -14.64 -16.63
CA GLY A 29 15.41 -13.20 -16.63
C GLY A 29 15.14 -12.61 -18.01
N ARG A 30 14.76 -13.41 -19.01
CA ARG A 30 14.45 -12.91 -20.36
C ARG A 30 12.94 -12.81 -20.57
N CYS A 31 12.48 -11.60 -20.89
CA CYS A 31 11.12 -11.36 -21.32
C CYS A 31 10.85 -11.98 -22.70
N PRO A 32 9.78 -12.77 -22.88
CA PRO A 32 9.31 -13.21 -24.18
C PRO A 32 8.96 -12.03 -25.10
N LYS A 33 9.31 -12.11 -26.39
CA LYS A 33 9.14 -11.01 -27.35
C LYS A 33 7.68 -10.57 -27.50
N ASN A 34 6.74 -11.52 -27.45
CA ASN A 34 5.31 -11.26 -27.54
C ASN A 34 4.72 -10.57 -26.31
N MET A 35 5.48 -10.48 -25.22
CA MET A 35 5.08 -9.85 -23.96
C MET A 35 5.85 -8.55 -23.69
N ALA A 36 6.78 -8.16 -24.56
CA ALA A 36 7.68 -7.04 -24.33
C ALA A 36 6.94 -5.73 -24.12
N ASP A 37 5.93 -5.42 -24.94
CA ASP A 37 5.20 -4.16 -24.88
C ASP A 37 4.40 -4.02 -23.57
N ILE A 38 3.67 -5.08 -23.19
CA ILE A 38 2.88 -5.12 -21.95
C ILE A 38 3.82 -5.11 -20.72
N SER A 39 4.92 -5.87 -20.80
CA SER A 39 5.92 -5.93 -19.73
C SER A 39 6.60 -4.58 -19.54
N HIS A 40 6.90 -3.85 -20.62
CA HIS A 40 7.42 -2.49 -20.56
C HIS A 40 6.40 -1.53 -19.95
N GLN A 41 5.11 -1.63 -20.31
CA GLN A 41 4.06 -0.82 -19.69
C GLN A 41 3.93 -1.08 -18.19
N ILE A 42 4.04 -2.34 -17.75
CA ILE A 42 4.01 -2.71 -16.33
C ILE A 42 5.25 -2.17 -15.59
N ALA A 43 6.45 -2.37 -16.16
CA ALA A 43 7.70 -1.90 -15.55
C ALA A 43 7.79 -0.37 -15.50
N GLN A 44 7.15 0.35 -16.44
CA GLN A 44 7.12 1.81 -16.49
C GLN A 44 5.97 2.43 -15.68
N GLY A 45 4.85 1.72 -15.52
CA GLY A 45 3.69 2.19 -14.76
C GLY A 45 3.88 2.14 -13.24
N CYS A 46 4.89 1.41 -12.76
CA CYS A 46 5.16 1.25 -11.34
C CYS A 46 6.28 2.21 -10.91
N CYS A 47 5.93 3.30 -10.23
CA CYS A 47 6.87 4.21 -9.57
C CYS A 47 7.59 3.58 -8.36
N GLY A 48 8.16 2.37 -8.51
CA GLY A 48 8.86 1.65 -7.45
C GLY A 48 7.97 0.75 -6.57
N LEU A 49 6.76 0.40 -7.01
CA LEU A 49 5.89 -0.56 -6.30
C LEU A 49 6.47 -1.99 -6.34
N PRO A 50 6.75 -2.61 -5.19
CA PRO A 50 7.05 -4.05 -5.11
C PRO A 50 5.84 -4.95 -5.42
N LEU A 51 4.63 -4.39 -5.43
CA LEU A 51 3.37 -5.13 -5.49
C LEU A 51 3.01 -5.67 -6.88
N ALA A 52 3.56 -5.12 -7.97
CA ALA A 52 3.29 -5.61 -9.33
C ALA A 52 4.30 -6.64 -9.85
N LEU A 53 5.40 -6.88 -9.13
CA LEU A 53 6.54 -7.69 -9.60
C LEU A 53 6.27 -9.20 -9.64
N VAL A 54 5.14 -9.67 -9.09
CA VAL A 54 4.80 -11.11 -8.98
C VAL A 54 3.90 -11.60 -10.13
N VAL A 55 3.44 -10.72 -11.03
CA VAL A 55 2.31 -11.05 -11.92
C VAL A 55 2.68 -11.96 -13.11
N VAL A 56 3.95 -12.21 -13.42
CA VAL A 56 4.28 -13.00 -14.62
C VAL A 56 4.71 -14.41 -14.25
N GLY A 57 3.78 -15.37 -14.30
CA GLY A 57 4.15 -16.80 -14.18
C GLY A 57 3.05 -17.83 -13.96
N GLY A 58 1.78 -17.46 -13.78
CA GLY A 58 0.67 -18.41 -13.63
C GLY A 58 -0.67 -17.70 -13.49
N ASP A 59 -1.79 -18.44 -13.50
CA ASP A 59 -3.17 -17.97 -13.29
C ASP A 59 -3.41 -17.40 -11.85
N VAL A 60 -2.54 -16.52 -11.39
CA VAL A 60 -2.64 -15.88 -10.08
C VAL A 60 -3.45 -14.61 -10.24
N LYS A 61 -4.60 -14.53 -9.55
CA LYS A 61 -5.42 -13.33 -9.57
C LYS A 61 -4.70 -12.22 -8.80
N ILE A 62 -4.80 -10.99 -9.29
CA ILE A 62 -4.27 -9.81 -8.59
C ILE A 62 -4.80 -9.73 -7.15
N SER A 63 -6.05 -10.13 -6.92
CA SER A 63 -6.66 -10.23 -5.59
C SER A 63 -5.88 -11.15 -4.62
N ASP A 64 -5.31 -12.24 -5.13
CA ASP A 64 -4.59 -13.22 -4.31
C ASP A 64 -3.23 -12.66 -3.89
N ILE A 65 -2.57 -11.91 -4.77
CA ILE A 65 -1.30 -11.22 -4.49
C ILE A 65 -1.50 -10.10 -3.47
N LEU A 66 -2.57 -9.30 -3.64
CA LEU A 66 -2.91 -8.25 -2.70
C LEU A 66 -3.29 -8.84 -1.33
N SER A 67 -3.99 -9.98 -1.32
CA SER A 67 -4.31 -10.71 -0.09
C SER A 67 -3.05 -11.19 0.65
N LEU A 68 -2.04 -11.70 -0.05
CA LEU A 68 -0.75 -12.06 0.55
C LEU A 68 -0.07 -10.84 1.17
N SER A 69 -0.11 -9.70 0.48
CA SER A 69 0.47 -8.44 0.97
C SER A 69 -0.20 -7.93 2.25
N TYR A 70 -1.50 -8.20 2.42
CA TYR A 70 -2.24 -7.93 3.66
C TYR A 70 -1.92 -8.95 4.76
N ILE A 71 -1.77 -10.23 4.43
CA ILE A 71 -1.39 -11.27 5.40
C ILE A 71 -0.02 -10.96 6.01
N ASP A 72 0.94 -10.56 5.18
CA ASP A 72 2.32 -10.21 5.56
C ASP A 72 2.44 -8.86 6.27
N LEU A 73 1.34 -8.11 6.38
CA LEU A 73 1.33 -6.85 7.12
C LEU A 73 1.59 -7.12 8.62
N PRO A 74 2.48 -6.34 9.26
CA PRO A 74 2.64 -6.43 10.70
C PRO A 74 1.31 -6.34 11.43
N TYR A 75 1.10 -7.21 12.43
CA TYR A 75 -0.16 -7.32 13.16
C TYR A 75 -0.70 -5.96 13.65
N TYR A 76 0.19 -5.11 14.18
CA TYR A 76 -0.16 -3.78 14.70
C TYR A 76 -0.70 -2.80 13.64
N LEU A 77 -0.46 -3.04 12.33
CA LEU A 77 -1.00 -2.20 11.27
C LEU A 77 -2.37 -2.68 10.76
N LYS A 78 -2.75 -3.94 11.02
CA LYS A 78 -4.00 -4.50 10.49
C LYS A 78 -5.24 -3.73 10.93
N PRO A 79 -5.38 -3.32 12.21
CA PRO A 79 -6.53 -2.50 12.63
C PRO A 79 -6.61 -1.16 11.87
N CYS A 80 -5.47 -0.50 11.68
CA CYS A 80 -5.39 0.78 10.96
C CYS A 80 -5.83 0.62 9.49
N VAL A 81 -5.42 -0.47 8.83
CA VAL A 81 -5.79 -0.79 7.45
C VAL A 81 -7.26 -1.18 7.34
N LEU A 82 -7.75 -2.04 8.23
CA LEU A 82 -9.15 -2.46 8.21
C LEU A 82 -10.08 -1.28 8.42
N TYR A 83 -9.77 -0.34 9.32
CA TYR A 83 -10.56 0.86 9.53
C TYR A 83 -10.80 1.67 8.25
N LEU A 84 -9.91 1.58 7.26
CA LEU A 84 -10.07 2.31 5.99
C LEU A 84 -11.30 1.87 5.19
N TYR A 85 -11.92 0.72 5.50
CA TYR A 85 -13.11 0.23 4.80
C TYR A 85 -14.31 1.21 4.91
N VAL A 86 -14.35 2.05 5.95
CA VAL A 86 -15.45 3.00 6.18
C VAL A 86 -15.46 4.16 5.17
N TYR A 87 -14.34 4.40 4.49
CA TYR A 87 -14.22 5.47 3.52
C TYR A 87 -14.64 4.98 2.15
N PRO A 88 -15.49 5.71 1.40
CA PRO A 88 -15.78 5.40 0.01
C PRO A 88 -14.53 5.41 -0.86
N LYS A 89 -14.62 4.77 -2.02
CA LYS A 89 -13.58 4.85 -3.05
C LYS A 89 -13.33 6.32 -3.42
N ASP A 90 -12.07 6.68 -3.69
CA ASP A 90 -11.61 8.04 -4.02
C ASP A 90 -11.83 9.11 -2.93
N PHE A 91 -12.26 8.72 -1.73
CA PHE A 91 -12.51 9.67 -0.65
C PHE A 91 -11.20 10.28 -0.15
N MET A 92 -11.13 11.63 -0.18
CA MET A 92 -10.00 12.38 0.32
C MET A 92 -10.03 12.46 1.86
N ILE A 93 -9.10 11.76 2.50
CA ILE A 93 -8.94 11.70 3.95
C ILE A 93 -7.86 12.70 4.36
N ARG A 94 -8.14 13.51 5.39
CA ARG A 94 -7.10 14.34 6.00
C ARG A 94 -6.25 13.46 6.93
N ARG A 95 -4.93 13.45 6.69
CA ARG A 95 -3.95 12.73 7.53
C ARG A 95 -4.18 12.94 9.03
N THR A 96 -4.29 14.20 9.46
CA THR A 96 -4.44 14.54 10.88
C THR A 96 -5.68 13.93 11.51
N ILE A 97 -6.79 13.86 10.75
CA ILE A 97 -8.03 13.25 11.22
C ILE A 97 -7.88 11.73 11.29
N LEU A 98 -7.27 11.11 10.29
CA LEU A 98 -7.07 9.66 10.27
C LEU A 98 -6.22 9.17 11.45
N VAL A 99 -5.11 9.86 11.71
CA VAL A 99 -4.21 9.57 12.84
C VAL A 99 -4.95 9.71 14.18
N GLN A 100 -5.74 10.77 14.35
CA GLN A 100 -6.55 10.98 15.56
C GLN A 100 -7.60 9.88 15.76
N LEU A 101 -8.22 9.41 14.68
CA LEU A 101 -9.19 8.31 14.76
C LEU A 101 -8.51 7.01 15.20
N TRP A 102 -7.36 6.66 14.64
CA TRP A 102 -6.62 5.45 15.08
C TRP A 102 -6.21 5.50 16.54
N LEU A 103 -5.83 6.68 17.03
CA LEU A 103 -5.55 6.90 18.46
C LEU A 103 -6.81 6.73 19.32
N ALA A 104 -7.94 7.30 18.88
CA ALA A 104 -9.21 7.24 19.61
C ALA A 104 -9.77 5.80 19.68
N GLU A 105 -9.60 5.02 18.62
CA GLU A 105 -10.00 3.61 18.57
C GLU A 105 -9.01 2.69 19.33
N GLY A 106 -7.89 3.23 19.80
CA GLY A 106 -6.89 2.46 20.55
C GLY A 106 -6.08 1.49 19.69
N PHE A 107 -5.99 1.71 18.38
CA PHE A 107 -5.23 0.85 17.45
C PHE A 107 -3.72 0.99 17.60
N ILE A 108 -3.26 2.06 18.26
CA ILE A 108 -1.85 2.41 18.37
C ILE A 108 -1.32 1.97 19.73
N GLU A 109 -0.38 1.03 19.71
CA GLU A 109 0.32 0.56 20.90
C GLU A 109 1.64 1.31 21.09
N LYS A 110 1.96 1.64 22.34
CA LYS A 110 3.20 2.36 22.66
C LYS A 110 4.43 1.49 22.36
N ARG A 111 5.41 2.07 21.67
CA ARG A 111 6.71 1.43 21.38
C ARG A 111 7.83 2.13 22.15
N GLY A 112 8.28 1.52 23.25
CA GLY A 112 9.35 2.09 24.08
C GLY A 112 8.99 3.47 24.63
N ASP A 113 9.83 4.46 24.32
CA ASP A 113 9.69 5.85 24.79
C ASP A 113 8.94 6.76 23.81
N GLU A 114 8.55 6.24 22.63
CA GLU A 114 7.83 7.01 21.61
C GLU A 114 6.43 7.43 22.11
N THR A 115 5.97 8.61 21.67
CA THR A 115 4.59 9.04 21.94
C THR A 115 3.62 8.22 21.09
N LEU A 116 2.35 8.14 21.49
CA LEU A 116 1.36 7.42 20.68
C LEU A 116 1.16 8.12 19.34
N GLU A 117 1.26 9.44 19.32
CA GLU A 117 1.21 10.26 18.12
C GLU A 117 2.34 9.95 17.15
N ASP A 118 3.58 9.83 17.64
CA ASP A 118 4.73 9.47 16.81
C ASP A 118 4.56 8.07 16.21
N VAL A 119 4.11 7.09 17.02
CA VAL A 119 3.85 5.72 16.52
C VAL A 119 2.72 5.72 15.48
N ALA A 120 1.70 6.56 15.66
CA ALA A 120 0.60 6.65 14.72
C ALA A 120 1.01 7.28 13.37
N GLU A 121 1.87 8.30 13.40
CA GLU A 121 2.46 8.88 12.18
C GLU A 121 3.40 7.89 11.49
N ASP A 122 4.21 7.15 12.24
CA ASP A 122 5.05 6.07 11.69
C ASP A 122 4.21 4.97 11.03
N ASN A 123 3.07 4.63 11.63
CA ASN A 123 2.12 3.70 11.03
C ASN A 123 1.54 4.27 9.73
N PHE A 124 1.16 5.55 9.71
CA PHE A 124 0.70 6.23 8.49
C PHE A 124 1.75 6.15 7.37
N GLU A 125 3.00 6.51 7.66
CA GLU A 125 4.11 6.43 6.71
C GLU A 125 4.39 4.98 6.28
N GLY A 126 4.20 4.03 7.18
CA GLY A 126 4.21 2.59 6.89
C GLY A 126 3.15 2.20 5.85
N LEU A 127 1.95 2.77 5.91
CA LEU A 127 0.90 2.50 4.92
C LEU A 127 1.17 3.20 3.58
N VAL A 128 1.74 4.41 3.59
CA VAL A 128 2.15 5.13 2.39
C VAL A 128 3.28 4.40 1.67
N SER A 129 4.32 4.00 2.40
CA SER A 129 5.46 3.25 1.83
C SER A 129 5.05 1.89 1.26
N ARG A 130 3.95 1.31 1.77
CA ARG A 130 3.33 0.08 1.26
C ARG A 130 2.31 0.33 0.14
N ASN A 131 2.11 1.58 -0.27
CA ASN A 131 1.15 2.02 -1.28
C ASN A 131 -0.32 1.67 -0.96
N ILE A 132 -0.64 1.54 0.33
CA ILE A 132 -2.03 1.40 0.81
C ILE A 132 -2.72 2.76 0.78
N LEU A 133 -2.00 3.79 1.21
CA LEU A 133 -2.43 5.18 1.13
C LEU A 133 -1.61 5.92 0.05
N GLN A 134 -2.31 6.63 -0.82
CA GLN A 134 -1.73 7.54 -1.78
C GLN A 134 -1.89 8.97 -1.26
N VAL A 135 -0.79 9.73 -1.19
CA VAL A 135 -0.83 11.14 -0.81
C VAL A 135 -0.92 11.99 -2.07
N GLU A 136 -1.99 12.77 -2.21
CA GLU A 136 -2.23 13.60 -3.39
C GLU A 136 -1.33 14.85 -3.42
N ASN A 137 -0.94 15.27 -4.62
CA ASN A 137 -0.17 16.50 -4.83
C ASN A 137 -1.09 17.74 -4.74
N MET A 138 -0.56 18.80 -4.14
CA MET A 138 -1.34 19.89 -3.57
C MET A 138 -1.81 20.93 -4.61
N SER A 139 -3.00 21.51 -4.39
CA SER A 139 -3.35 22.86 -4.89
C SER A 139 -2.75 23.93 -3.97
N LEU A 140 -2.37 25.11 -4.49
CA LEU A 140 -1.68 26.19 -3.76
C LEU A 140 -2.37 26.71 -2.47
N ARG A 141 -3.58 26.24 -2.14
CA ARG A 141 -4.38 26.66 -0.98
C ARG A 141 -4.36 25.69 0.21
N GLU A 142 -4.08 24.39 0.00
CA GLU A 142 -4.26 23.38 1.04
C GLU A 142 -2.96 23.00 1.73
N ARG A 143 -2.64 23.61 2.87
CA ARG A 143 -1.38 23.33 3.60
C ARG A 143 -1.18 21.85 4.02
N ILE A 144 -2.24 21.04 4.03
CA ILE A 144 -2.20 19.62 4.42
C ILE A 144 -2.57 18.78 3.20
N LYS A 145 -1.68 17.86 2.81
CA LYS A 145 -1.91 16.95 1.68
C LYS A 145 -2.94 15.87 2.08
N PRO A 146 -4.09 15.75 1.39
CA PRO A 146 -5.01 14.65 1.64
C PRO A 146 -4.42 13.33 1.16
N CYS A 147 -4.88 12.22 1.75
CA CYS A 147 -4.60 10.88 1.27
C CYS A 147 -5.87 10.18 0.81
N VAL A 148 -5.70 9.20 -0.08
CA VAL A 148 -6.76 8.35 -0.62
C VAL A 148 -6.32 6.91 -0.48
N VAL A 149 -7.26 5.99 -0.23
CA VAL A 149 -6.97 4.55 -0.26
C VAL A 149 -6.79 4.14 -1.71
N HIS A 150 -5.68 3.48 -2.02
CA HIS A 150 -5.43 3.03 -3.39
C HIS A 150 -6.52 2.04 -3.86
N ASP A 151 -7.11 2.29 -5.02
CA ASP A 151 -8.26 1.56 -5.59
C ASP A 151 -8.24 0.04 -5.42
N LEU A 152 -7.15 -0.60 -5.86
CA LEU A 152 -6.99 -2.05 -5.81
C LEU A 152 -7.00 -2.62 -4.37
N LEU A 153 -6.59 -1.81 -3.40
CA LEU A 153 -6.55 -2.18 -1.99
C LEU A 153 -7.87 -1.86 -1.28
N HIS A 154 -8.66 -0.93 -1.80
CA HIS A 154 -9.98 -0.62 -1.28
C HIS A 154 -10.89 -1.85 -1.29
N ASP A 155 -10.96 -2.56 -2.43
CA ASP A 155 -11.74 -3.80 -2.56
C ASP A 155 -11.25 -4.90 -1.60
N LEU A 156 -9.92 -5.03 -1.46
CA LEU A 156 -9.33 -5.98 -0.53
C LEU A 156 -9.69 -5.66 0.93
N VAL A 157 -9.55 -4.41 1.32
CA VAL A 157 -9.84 -3.94 2.68
C VAL A 157 -11.31 -4.16 3.03
N ILE A 158 -12.23 -3.90 2.10
CA ILE A 158 -13.65 -4.21 2.28
C ILE A 158 -13.87 -5.71 2.48
N ALA A 159 -13.25 -6.55 1.65
CA ALA A 159 -13.41 -8.01 1.75
C ALA A 159 -12.89 -8.52 3.11
N LYS A 160 -11.72 -8.05 3.55
CA LYS A 160 -11.10 -8.44 4.82
C LYS A 160 -11.84 -7.92 6.04
N ALA A 161 -12.32 -6.68 6.02
CA ALA A 161 -13.10 -6.13 7.12
C ALA A 161 -14.41 -6.90 7.34
N LYS A 162 -15.04 -7.38 6.26
CA LYS A 162 -16.25 -8.23 6.33
C LYS A 162 -15.94 -9.64 6.85
N GLU A 163 -14.85 -10.25 6.38
CA GLU A 163 -14.38 -11.56 6.85
C GLU A 163 -14.08 -11.55 8.36
N GLU A 164 -13.41 -10.50 8.83
CA GLU A 164 -13.00 -10.34 10.23
C GLU A 164 -14.09 -9.70 11.11
N ASN A 165 -15.25 -9.36 10.54
CA ASN A 165 -16.34 -8.65 11.22
C ASN A 165 -15.86 -7.40 12.00
N PHE A 166 -14.88 -6.69 11.43
CA PHE A 166 -13.99 -5.77 12.15
C PHE A 166 -14.71 -4.60 12.86
N LEU A 167 -15.90 -4.19 12.39
CA LEU A 167 -16.73 -3.14 13.00
C LEU A 167 -18.20 -3.54 13.18
N GLY A 168 -18.52 -4.84 13.14
CA GLY A 168 -19.85 -5.38 13.50
C GLY A 168 -21.05 -4.46 13.23
N VAL A 169 -21.49 -4.39 11.96
CA VAL A 169 -22.78 -3.81 11.55
C VAL A 169 -22.96 -2.30 11.82
N ILE A 170 -22.72 -1.48 10.79
CA ILE A 170 -23.56 -0.29 10.54
C ILE A 170 -24.29 -0.51 9.22
N ALA A 171 -25.17 -1.50 9.23
CA ALA A 171 -26.29 -1.56 8.30
C ALA A 171 -27.55 -1.62 9.17
N GLY A 172 -28.02 -0.43 9.53
CA GLY A 172 -29.45 -0.19 9.76
C GLY A 172 -30.07 0.19 8.42
#